data_AF-R5PRQ3-F1
#
_entry.id   AF-R5PRQ3-F1
#
_cell.length_a   1.000
_cell.length_b   1.000
_cell.length_c   1.000
_cell.angle_alpha   90.00
_cell.angle_beta   90.00
_cell.angle_gamma   90.00
#
_symmetry.space_group_name_H-M   'P 1'
#
loop_
_entity.id
_entity.type
_entity.pdbx_description
1 polymer ?
#
loop_
_entity_poly.entity_id
_entity_poly.type
_entity_poly.pdbx_seq_one_letter_code
_entity_poly.pdbx_strand_id
1 'polypeptide(L)'
;MDTKENIFTIPLDKNLYLNEYHYLYRSRHYKHGGAYGGSSENGTCATVSTVKAFGYGTDNVDNRFKTNFYADTVLVDGKKIYLDNGKPLVYMPLELKLNLSDSPYKQTAGARVGKYEVDRTAYSDGRQVDNDIVLFRYGDVLLMEAEAKVRNGEDGSRELNAIRDRVGMPHVEANLDNILKERLLEMVWEGWRRQDLIRFGKYTKAYDQRTPLENEFTGFTTVFPIPQRCLDLNKKLKQNTRY
;
A
#
# COMPACT_ATOMS: atom_id res chain seq x y z
N MET A 1 8.73 -2.31 -21.97
CA MET A 1 9.90 -1.56 -21.44
C MET A 1 10.61 -2.49 -20.48
N ASP A 2 11.87 -2.84 -20.74
CA ASP A 2 12.69 -3.56 -19.76
C ASP A 2 12.87 -2.66 -18.53
N THR A 3 12.12 -2.95 -17.47
CA THR A 3 12.29 -2.24 -16.20
C THR A 3 13.58 -2.76 -15.58
N LYS A 4 14.56 -1.89 -15.34
CA LYS A 4 15.83 -2.29 -14.68
C LYS A 4 15.67 -2.59 -13.19
N GLU A 5 14.47 -2.39 -12.62
CA GLU A 5 14.20 -2.62 -11.21
C GLU A 5 13.55 -3.97 -10.91
N ASN A 6 12.70 -4.52 -11.79
CA ASN A 6 11.98 -5.76 -11.49
C ASN A 6 12.91 -6.97 -11.55
N ILE A 7 12.87 -7.79 -10.49
CA ILE A 7 13.60 -9.06 -10.39
C ILE A 7 12.65 -10.24 -10.59
N PHE A 8 11.46 -10.18 -9.98
CA PHE A 8 10.43 -11.20 -10.12
C PHE A 8 9.04 -10.58 -10.15
N THR A 9 8.29 -10.89 -11.21
CA THR A 9 6.91 -10.45 -11.40
C THR A 9 5.98 -11.65 -11.57
N ILE A 10 4.71 -11.48 -11.20
CA ILE A 10 3.65 -12.34 -11.70
C ILE A 10 3.16 -11.71 -12.99
N PRO A 11 3.38 -12.36 -14.15
CA PRO A 11 2.96 -11.80 -15.43
C PRO A 11 1.43 -11.74 -15.48
N LEU A 12 0.90 -10.59 -15.88
CA LEU A 12 -0.51 -10.43 -16.21
C LEU A 12 -0.64 -10.13 -17.70
N ASP A 13 -1.65 -10.73 -18.32
CA ASP A 13 -2.03 -10.50 -19.72
C ASP A 13 -3.51 -10.81 -19.81
N LYS A 14 -4.31 -9.81 -20.15
CA LYS A 14 -5.77 -9.92 -20.15
C LYS A 14 -6.33 -10.84 -21.25
N ASN A 15 -5.51 -11.21 -22.25
CA ASN A 15 -5.88 -12.14 -23.31
C ASN A 15 -5.45 -13.58 -23.00
N LEU A 16 -4.38 -13.76 -22.21
CA LEU A 16 -3.82 -15.09 -21.91
C LEU A 16 -4.25 -15.65 -20.55
N TYR A 17 -4.50 -14.79 -19.56
CA TYR A 17 -4.78 -15.18 -18.19
C TYR A 17 -6.09 -14.59 -17.65
N LEU A 18 -6.77 -15.33 -16.78
CA LEU A 18 -7.99 -14.85 -16.11
C LEU A 18 -7.70 -14.11 -14.79
N ASN A 19 -6.43 -13.97 -14.42
CA ASN A 19 -6.00 -13.36 -13.17
C ASN A 19 -6.44 -11.90 -13.09
N GLU A 20 -6.95 -11.51 -11.92
CA GLU A 20 -7.41 -10.15 -11.65
C GLU A 20 -6.47 -9.42 -10.70
N TYR A 21 -6.20 -8.13 -11.00
CA TYR A 21 -5.50 -7.22 -10.12
C TYR A 21 -6.44 -6.15 -9.54
N HIS A 22 -6.79 -6.33 -8.26
CA HIS A 22 -7.91 -5.61 -7.67
C HIS A 22 -7.57 -4.28 -6.97
N TYR A 23 -6.30 -3.89 -6.82
CA TYR A 23 -5.96 -2.74 -5.95
C TYR A 23 -6.58 -1.43 -6.43
N LEU A 24 -6.46 -1.11 -7.72
CA LEU A 24 -7.06 0.10 -8.30
C LEU A 24 -8.60 0.05 -8.27
N TYR A 25 -9.18 -1.11 -8.56
CA TYR A 25 -10.63 -1.34 -8.54
C TYR A 25 -11.23 -1.19 -7.14
N ARG A 26 -10.62 -1.81 -6.12
CA ARG A 26 -11.11 -1.74 -4.74
C ARG A 26 -10.94 -0.36 -4.12
N SER A 27 -9.96 0.42 -4.56
CA SER A 27 -9.60 1.67 -3.88
C SER A 27 -10.38 2.89 -4.37
N ARG A 28 -10.56 3.03 -5.69
CA ARG A 28 -11.11 4.25 -6.30
C ARG A 28 -12.61 4.40 -6.06
N HIS A 29 -13.09 5.63 -6.13
CA HIS A 29 -14.51 5.97 -6.08
C HIS A 29 -15.19 5.49 -7.36
N TYR A 30 -16.48 5.14 -7.31
CA TYR A 30 -17.24 4.64 -8.48
C TYR A 30 -17.13 5.58 -9.70
N LYS A 31 -17.32 6.90 -9.48
CA LYS A 31 -17.15 7.93 -10.53
C LYS A 31 -15.73 8.04 -11.08
N HIS A 32 -14.73 7.75 -10.25
CA HIS A 32 -13.33 7.77 -10.66
C HIS A 32 -12.98 6.54 -11.50
N GLY A 33 -13.43 5.35 -11.10
CA GLY A 33 -13.32 4.13 -11.92
C GLY A 33 -14.03 4.27 -13.26
N GLY A 34 -15.27 4.76 -13.24
CA GLY A 34 -16.08 5.01 -14.43
C GLY A 34 -15.45 5.99 -15.42
N ALA A 35 -14.74 7.01 -14.93
CA ALA A 35 -14.03 7.96 -15.79
C ALA A 35 -12.88 7.31 -16.59
N TYR A 36 -12.35 6.18 -16.14
CA TYR A 36 -11.37 5.38 -16.87
C TYR A 36 -11.99 4.28 -17.74
N GLY A 37 -13.32 4.17 -17.79
CA GLY A 37 -14.04 3.15 -18.54
C GLY A 37 -14.25 1.83 -17.80
N GLY A 38 -13.89 1.75 -16.51
CA GLY A 38 -14.10 0.57 -15.66
C GLY A 38 -15.10 0.83 -14.53
N SER A 39 -15.08 -0.03 -13.52
CA SER A 39 -15.84 0.15 -12.27
C SER A 39 -14.89 0.26 -11.08
N SER A 40 -15.40 0.55 -9.89
CA SER A 40 -14.64 0.58 -8.64
C SER A 40 -15.55 0.45 -7.43
N GLU A 41 -15.03 -0.01 -6.29
CA GLU A 41 -15.83 -0.29 -5.07
C GLU A 41 -15.87 0.85 -4.05
N ASN A 42 -15.01 1.87 -4.21
CA ASN A 42 -14.83 2.94 -3.22
C ASN A 42 -14.43 2.46 -1.82
N GLY A 43 -13.67 1.37 -1.76
CA GLY A 43 -13.28 0.68 -0.55
C GLY A 43 -11.95 1.16 0.02
N THR A 44 -10.90 0.38 -0.19
CA THR A 44 -9.63 0.51 0.54
C THR A 44 -8.91 1.84 0.26
N CYS A 45 -8.22 2.39 1.25
CA CYS A 45 -7.40 3.59 1.11
C CYS A 45 -6.15 3.48 2.00
N ALA A 46 -5.22 4.42 1.81
CA ALA A 46 -4.05 4.54 2.68
C ALA A 46 -4.47 4.92 4.10
N THR A 47 -3.76 4.40 5.10
CA THR A 47 -3.97 4.83 6.48
C THR A 47 -3.48 6.26 6.71
N VAL A 48 -3.99 6.94 7.74
CA VAL A 48 -3.55 8.31 8.08
C VAL A 48 -2.05 8.35 8.39
N SER A 49 -1.52 7.37 9.12
CA SER A 49 -0.07 7.25 9.38
C SER A 49 0.72 7.11 8.08
N THR A 50 0.20 6.39 7.08
CA THR A 50 0.86 6.26 5.78
C THR A 50 0.89 7.61 5.08
N VAL A 51 -0.25 8.29 4.96
CA VAL A 51 -0.35 9.62 4.35
C VAL A 51 0.60 10.62 5.02
N LYS A 52 0.67 10.61 6.36
CA LYS A 52 1.61 11.45 7.14
C LYS A 52 3.07 11.06 6.93
N ALA A 53 3.38 9.77 6.75
CA ALA A 53 4.75 9.33 6.47
C ALA A 53 5.29 9.91 5.16
N PHE A 54 4.42 10.09 4.16
CA PHE A 54 4.72 10.79 2.91
C PHE A 54 4.77 12.33 3.07
N GLY A 55 4.59 12.88 4.27
CA GLY A 55 4.66 14.32 4.51
C GLY A 55 3.45 15.11 4.00
N TYR A 56 2.35 14.45 3.63
CA TYR A 56 1.16 15.14 3.13
C TYR A 56 0.63 16.17 4.13
N GLY A 57 0.28 17.36 3.63
CA GLY A 57 -0.17 18.49 4.46
C GLY A 57 0.99 19.27 5.11
N THR A 58 2.22 19.06 4.67
CA THR A 58 3.41 19.80 5.10
C THR A 58 4.16 20.36 3.91
N ASP A 59 5.16 21.20 4.14
CA ASP A 59 6.04 21.73 3.09
C ASP A 59 7.04 20.68 2.54
N ASN A 60 7.11 19.49 3.16
CA ASN A 60 8.08 18.44 2.85
C ASN A 60 7.39 17.15 2.39
N VAL A 61 6.53 17.24 1.37
CA VAL A 61 5.85 16.08 0.77
C VAL A 61 6.86 15.23 -0.01
N ASP A 62 6.83 13.91 0.19
CA ASP A 62 7.62 12.98 -0.59
C ASP A 62 7.18 12.94 -2.05
N ASN A 63 8.13 13.04 -2.98
CA ASN A 63 7.86 13.12 -4.42
C ASN A 63 7.03 11.94 -4.95
N ARG A 64 7.11 10.77 -4.32
CA ARG A 64 6.31 9.59 -4.70
C ARG A 64 4.84 9.71 -4.33
N PHE A 65 4.44 10.67 -3.48
CA PHE A 65 3.05 10.74 -2.99
C PHE A 65 2.04 10.85 -4.13
N LYS A 66 2.27 11.77 -5.09
CA LYS A 66 1.35 11.99 -6.22
C LYS A 66 1.29 10.81 -7.19
N THR A 67 2.38 10.05 -7.32
CA THR A 67 2.42 8.83 -8.12
C THR A 67 1.74 7.67 -7.40
N ASN A 68 1.97 7.54 -6.08
CA ASN A 68 1.44 6.41 -5.31
C ASN A 68 -0.04 6.58 -4.94
N PHE A 69 -0.54 7.81 -4.91
CA PHE A 69 -1.88 8.10 -4.44
C PHE A 69 -2.63 9.15 -5.26
N TYR A 70 -3.94 8.91 -5.38
CA TYR A 70 -4.90 9.97 -5.64
C TYR A 70 -5.33 10.62 -4.32
N ALA A 71 -5.17 11.93 -4.26
CA ALA A 71 -5.56 12.82 -3.17
C ALA A 71 -6.17 14.10 -3.77
N ASP A 72 -6.82 14.90 -2.94
CA ASP A 72 -7.39 16.19 -3.34
C ASP A 72 -8.40 16.07 -4.49
N THR A 73 -8.59 17.14 -5.26
CA THR A 73 -9.49 17.13 -6.42
C THR A 73 -9.01 16.12 -7.45
N VAL A 74 -9.90 15.23 -7.86
CA VAL A 74 -9.59 14.17 -8.83
C VAL A 74 -9.74 14.70 -10.25
N LEU A 75 -8.70 14.50 -11.06
CA LEU A 75 -8.71 14.76 -12.49
C LEU A 75 -8.44 13.46 -13.25
N VAL A 76 -9.19 13.25 -14.33
CA VAL A 76 -8.91 12.22 -15.34
C VAL A 76 -8.84 12.93 -16.68
N ASP A 77 -7.76 12.75 -17.43
CA ASP A 77 -7.51 13.44 -18.71
C ASP A 77 -7.61 14.97 -18.61
N GLY A 78 -7.12 15.54 -17.50
CA GLY A 78 -7.21 16.98 -17.22
C GLY A 78 -8.61 17.50 -16.88
N LYS A 79 -9.62 16.62 -16.80
CA LYS A 79 -11.00 16.98 -16.48
C LYS A 79 -11.35 16.60 -15.05
N LYS A 80 -12.02 17.52 -14.34
CA LYS A 80 -12.55 17.26 -13.00
C LYS A 80 -13.63 16.17 -13.07
N ILE A 81 -13.58 15.26 -12.11
CA ILE A 81 -14.64 14.27 -11.90
C ILE A 81 -15.66 14.84 -10.92
N TYR A 82 -16.95 14.55 -11.13
CA TYR A 82 -18.04 15.05 -10.31
C TYR A 82 -18.83 13.91 -9.66
N LEU A 83 -19.27 14.16 -8.43
CA LEU A 83 -20.21 13.31 -7.69
C LEU A 83 -21.64 13.54 -8.20
N ASP A 84 -22.58 12.66 -7.81
CA ASP A 84 -23.99 12.78 -8.21
C ASP A 84 -24.67 14.06 -7.71
N ASN A 85 -24.14 14.66 -6.64
CA ASN A 85 -24.60 15.94 -6.11
C ASN A 85 -24.02 17.17 -6.84
N GLY A 86 -23.33 16.98 -7.97
CA GLY A 86 -22.74 18.04 -8.78
C GLY A 86 -21.47 18.67 -8.19
N LYS A 87 -20.98 18.22 -7.04
CA LYS A 87 -19.70 18.69 -6.47
C LYS A 87 -18.52 17.95 -7.11
N PRO A 88 -17.35 18.58 -7.27
CA PRO A 88 -16.14 17.88 -7.65
C PRO A 88 -15.83 16.74 -6.69
N LEU A 89 -15.36 15.61 -7.21
CA LEU A 89 -14.80 14.53 -6.42
C LEU A 89 -13.47 14.99 -5.83
N VAL A 90 -13.42 15.06 -4.51
CA VAL A 90 -12.23 15.40 -3.73
C VAL A 90 -11.97 14.28 -2.76
N TYR A 91 -10.80 13.64 -2.82
CA TYR A 91 -10.36 12.73 -1.76
C TYR A 91 -9.80 13.52 -0.60
N MET A 92 -10.07 13.04 0.62
CA MET A 92 -9.72 13.69 1.88
C MET A 92 -8.76 12.79 2.67
N PRO A 93 -7.44 12.83 2.39
CA PRO A 93 -6.49 11.84 2.90
C PRO A 93 -6.43 11.68 4.42
N LEU A 94 -6.70 12.76 5.17
CA LEU A 94 -6.60 12.79 6.63
C LEU A 94 -7.93 12.51 7.35
N GLU A 95 -9.04 12.34 6.61
CA GLU A 95 -10.39 12.17 7.19
C GLU A 95 -10.79 10.70 7.43
N LEU A 96 -9.87 9.76 7.19
CA LEU A 96 -10.14 8.34 7.40
C LEU A 96 -10.44 8.04 8.87
N LYS A 97 -11.55 7.33 9.10
CA LYS A 97 -11.99 6.85 10.41
C LYS A 97 -12.40 5.39 10.34
N LEU A 98 -12.32 4.67 11.47
CA LEU A 98 -12.73 3.28 11.59
C LEU A 98 -14.23 3.12 11.30
N ASN A 99 -15.03 4.09 11.75
CA ASN A 99 -16.44 4.22 11.41
C ASN A 99 -16.67 5.54 10.67
N LEU A 100 -17.18 5.43 9.45
CA LEU A 100 -17.49 6.56 8.57
C LEU A 100 -18.99 6.75 8.34
N SER A 101 -19.87 5.96 8.96
CA SER A 101 -21.31 5.95 8.66
C SER A 101 -21.96 7.34 8.67
N ASP A 102 -21.62 8.16 9.67
CA ASP A 102 -22.13 9.53 9.83
C ASP A 102 -21.16 10.61 9.33
N SER A 103 -20.06 10.21 8.70
CA SER A 103 -19.07 11.15 8.19
C SER A 103 -19.53 11.76 6.86
N PRO A 104 -19.39 13.09 6.66
CA PRO A 104 -19.58 13.69 5.35
C PRO A 104 -18.58 13.16 4.31
N TYR A 105 -17.50 12.53 4.76
CA TYR A 105 -16.43 11.98 3.93
C TYR A 105 -16.54 10.47 3.72
N LYS A 106 -17.67 9.82 4.02
CA LYS A 106 -17.82 8.36 3.94
C LYS A 106 -17.42 7.73 2.60
N GLN A 107 -17.53 8.50 1.51
CA GLN A 107 -17.12 8.07 0.17
C GLN A 107 -15.77 8.64 -0.28
N THR A 108 -15.18 9.58 0.45
CA THR A 108 -14.03 10.37 0.00
C THR A 108 -12.85 10.36 0.97
N ALA A 109 -13.04 9.83 2.18
CA ALA A 109 -11.98 9.74 3.17
C ALA A 109 -10.84 8.81 2.71
N GLY A 110 -9.61 9.24 2.98
CA GLY A 110 -8.38 8.53 2.67
C GLY A 110 -7.86 8.75 1.25
N ALA A 111 -6.55 8.60 1.08
CA ALA A 111 -5.90 8.66 -0.22
C ALA A 111 -6.05 7.31 -0.95
N ARG A 112 -6.37 7.34 -2.25
CA ARG A 112 -6.63 6.12 -3.04
C ARG A 112 -5.39 5.65 -3.78
N VAL A 113 -5.31 4.37 -4.13
CA VAL A 113 -4.19 3.79 -4.89
C VAL A 113 -4.04 4.51 -6.23
N GLY A 114 -2.87 5.11 -6.48
CA GLY A 114 -2.46 5.67 -7.77
C GLY A 114 -1.22 5.01 -8.37
N LYS A 115 -0.55 4.12 -7.62
CA LYS A 115 0.79 3.59 -7.93
C LYS A 115 0.94 2.90 -9.28
N TYR A 116 -0.08 2.19 -9.72
CA TYR A 116 -0.05 1.45 -10.98
C TYR A 116 -0.80 2.23 -12.04
N GLU A 117 -0.20 2.28 -13.24
CA GLU A 117 -0.82 2.89 -14.41
C GLU A 117 -2.17 2.22 -14.70
N VAL A 118 -3.13 3.01 -15.16
CA VAL A 118 -4.47 2.51 -15.42
C VAL A 118 -4.55 1.92 -16.83
N ASP A 119 -4.65 0.60 -16.94
CA ASP A 119 -5.02 -0.03 -18.22
C ASP A 119 -6.50 0.26 -18.55
N ARG A 120 -6.73 1.18 -19.48
CA ARG A 120 -8.06 1.58 -19.96
C ARG A 120 -8.74 0.54 -20.85
N THR A 121 -7.99 -0.44 -21.30
CA THR A 121 -8.46 -1.53 -22.15
C THR A 121 -8.62 -2.84 -21.37
N ALA A 122 -8.47 -2.76 -20.06
CA ALA A 122 -8.63 -3.89 -19.15
C ALA A 122 -10.04 -4.48 -19.22
N TYR A 123 -10.10 -5.81 -19.14
CA TYR A 123 -11.36 -6.54 -19.03
C TYR A 123 -11.84 -6.58 -17.56
N SER A 124 -13.03 -7.15 -17.35
CA SER A 124 -13.64 -7.31 -16.02
C SER A 124 -13.72 -5.98 -15.24
N ASP A 125 -14.19 -4.93 -15.93
CA ASP A 125 -14.37 -3.58 -15.37
C ASP A 125 -13.08 -2.96 -14.79
N GLY A 126 -11.93 -3.23 -15.40
CA GLY A 126 -10.64 -2.71 -14.98
C GLY A 126 -9.87 -3.60 -13.99
N ARG A 127 -10.26 -4.88 -13.87
CA ARG A 127 -9.58 -5.85 -12.98
C ARG A 127 -8.62 -6.78 -13.73
N GLN A 128 -8.87 -7.08 -15.00
CA GLN A 128 -7.93 -7.87 -15.82
C GLN A 128 -7.08 -6.92 -16.65
N VAL A 129 -5.88 -6.64 -16.14
CA VAL A 129 -4.95 -5.62 -16.67
C VAL A 129 -3.70 -6.29 -17.24
N ASP A 130 -2.96 -5.57 -18.09
CA ASP A 130 -1.65 -6.02 -18.58
C ASP A 130 -0.48 -5.60 -17.67
N ASN A 131 -0.76 -4.95 -16.54
CA ASN A 131 0.26 -4.57 -15.56
C ASN A 131 0.70 -5.78 -14.75
N ASP A 132 1.95 -6.22 -14.92
CA ASP A 132 2.58 -7.21 -14.05
C ASP A 132 2.54 -6.83 -12.56
N ILE A 133 2.32 -7.82 -11.69
CA ILE A 133 2.45 -7.65 -10.25
C ILE A 133 3.91 -7.82 -9.86
N VAL A 134 4.52 -6.76 -9.34
CA VAL A 134 5.91 -6.80 -8.86
C VAL A 134 5.97 -7.46 -7.49
N LEU A 135 6.68 -8.59 -7.41
CA LEU A 135 6.92 -9.31 -6.13
C LEU A 135 8.29 -8.97 -5.55
N PHE A 136 9.33 -9.04 -6.38
CA PHE A 136 10.69 -8.66 -6.00
C PHE A 136 11.26 -7.65 -6.97
N ARG A 137 11.91 -6.63 -6.42
CA ARG A 137 12.60 -5.60 -7.19
C ARG A 137 13.81 -5.09 -6.44
N TYR A 138 14.72 -4.46 -7.17
CA TYR A 138 16.01 -4.03 -6.66
C TYR A 138 15.92 -3.06 -5.47
N GLY A 139 14.85 -2.24 -5.42
CA GLY A 139 14.61 -1.36 -4.28
C GLY A 139 14.42 -2.12 -2.95
N ASP A 140 13.87 -3.34 -2.97
CA ASP A 140 13.77 -4.18 -1.78
C ASP A 140 15.16 -4.61 -1.30
N VAL A 141 16.00 -5.04 -2.25
CA VAL A 141 17.35 -5.55 -1.99
C VAL A 141 18.20 -4.48 -1.31
N LEU A 142 18.18 -3.26 -1.84
CA LEU A 142 18.91 -2.13 -1.24
C LEU A 142 18.44 -1.85 0.19
N LEU A 143 17.13 -1.82 0.43
CA LEU A 143 16.61 -1.55 1.77
C LEU A 143 16.81 -2.71 2.75
N MET A 144 16.85 -3.96 2.26
CA MET A 144 17.25 -5.12 3.06
C MET A 144 18.74 -5.06 3.44
N GLU A 145 19.61 -4.69 2.51
CA GLU A 145 21.04 -4.50 2.76
C GLU A 145 21.29 -3.37 3.77
N ALA A 146 20.64 -2.21 3.58
CA ALA A 146 20.71 -1.09 4.52
C ALA A 146 20.29 -1.52 5.94
N GLU A 147 19.19 -2.27 6.05
CA GLU A 147 18.72 -2.79 7.34
C GLU A 147 19.72 -3.75 7.97
N ALA A 148 20.27 -4.69 7.19
CA ALA A 148 21.23 -5.66 7.68
C ALA A 148 22.50 -4.98 8.21
N LYS A 149 23.05 -4.01 7.47
CA LYS A 149 24.22 -3.21 7.89
C LYS A 149 23.97 -2.49 9.21
N VAL A 150 22.88 -1.72 9.29
CA VAL A 150 22.54 -0.98 10.52
C VAL A 150 22.35 -1.93 11.72
N ARG A 151 21.75 -3.11 11.52
CA ARG A 151 21.64 -4.12 12.58
C ARG A 151 22.98 -4.73 12.99
N ASN A 152 23.96 -4.75 12.09
CA ASN A 152 25.32 -5.22 12.36
C ASN A 152 26.25 -4.12 12.94
N GLY A 153 25.73 -2.91 13.18
CA GLY A 153 26.53 -1.77 13.62
C GLY A 153 27.35 -1.12 12.51
N GLU A 154 27.02 -1.40 11.25
CA GLU A 154 27.62 -0.80 10.06
C GLU A 154 26.77 0.35 9.49
N ASP A 155 27.34 1.12 8.56
CA ASP A 155 26.64 2.21 7.88
C ASP A 155 25.84 1.72 6.67
N GLY A 156 24.50 1.84 6.75
CA GLY A 156 23.57 1.55 5.65
C GLY A 156 23.21 2.75 4.76
N SER A 157 23.88 3.90 4.93
CA SER A 157 23.48 5.17 4.30
C SER A 157 23.58 5.14 2.79
N ARG A 158 24.53 4.39 2.23
CA ARG A 158 24.69 4.26 0.78
C ARG A 158 23.43 3.66 0.13
N GLU A 159 22.97 2.53 0.63
CA GLU A 159 21.83 1.82 0.03
C GLU A 159 20.51 2.55 0.32
N LEU A 160 20.35 3.11 1.53
CA LEU A 160 19.18 3.91 1.87
C LEU A 160 19.06 5.16 0.98
N ASN A 161 20.15 5.91 0.83
CA ASN A 161 20.11 7.17 0.08
C ASN A 161 20.11 6.95 -1.44
N ALA A 162 20.57 5.80 -1.95
CA ALA A 162 20.38 5.44 -3.36
C ALA A 162 18.88 5.40 -3.77
N ILE A 163 18.01 4.91 -2.89
CA ILE A 163 16.55 4.93 -3.09
C ILE A 163 16.02 6.36 -3.14
N ARG A 164 16.49 7.20 -2.22
CA ARG A 164 16.05 8.59 -2.04
C ARG A 164 16.52 9.48 -3.18
N ASP A 165 17.77 9.30 -3.64
CA ASP A 165 18.35 9.98 -4.80
C ASP A 165 17.52 9.74 -6.07
N ARG A 166 17.16 8.48 -6.34
CA ARG A 166 16.36 8.11 -7.52
C ARG A 166 15.00 8.82 -7.54
N VAL A 167 14.41 9.12 -6.38
CA VAL A 167 13.13 9.83 -6.28
C VAL A 167 13.28 11.32 -5.94
N GLY A 168 14.51 11.85 -5.97
CA GLY A 168 14.80 13.26 -5.72
C GLY A 168 14.49 13.73 -4.29
N MET A 169 14.64 12.86 -3.30
CA MET A 169 14.41 13.17 -1.89
C MET A 169 15.74 13.41 -1.16
N PRO A 170 15.81 14.37 -0.20
CA PRO A 170 17.03 14.67 0.54
C PRO A 170 17.57 13.46 1.29
N HIS A 171 18.88 13.36 1.48
CA HIS A 171 19.48 12.26 2.25
C HIS A 171 19.00 12.25 3.70
N VAL A 172 18.98 11.07 4.29
CA VAL A 172 18.72 10.87 5.73
C VAL A 172 19.76 9.92 6.31
N GLU A 173 19.92 9.99 7.63
CA GLU A 173 20.75 9.05 8.37
C GLU A 173 20.19 7.63 8.28
N ALA A 174 21.06 6.66 8.07
CA ALA A 174 20.71 5.24 8.17
C ALA A 174 20.53 4.80 9.63
N ASN A 175 19.28 4.81 10.08
CA ASN A 175 18.85 4.17 11.31
C ASN A 175 17.58 3.34 11.05
N LEU A 176 17.24 2.45 11.99
CA LEU A 176 16.13 1.50 11.82
C LEU A 176 14.77 2.18 11.57
N ASP A 177 14.50 3.31 12.21
CA ASP A 177 13.22 4.00 12.02
C ASP A 177 13.14 4.68 10.64
N ASN A 178 14.24 5.29 10.17
CA ASN A 178 14.33 5.85 8.82
C ASN A 178 14.23 4.76 7.75
N ILE A 179 14.87 3.62 7.95
CA ILE A 179 14.78 2.47 7.01
C ILE A 179 13.37 1.91 6.98
N LEU A 180 12.70 1.71 8.13
CA LEU A 180 11.32 1.23 8.17
C LEU A 180 10.34 2.22 7.53
N LYS A 181 10.60 3.53 7.65
CA LYS A 181 9.85 4.56 6.96
C LYS A 181 10.10 4.48 5.46
N GLU A 182 11.35 4.41 5.01
CA GLU A 182 11.69 4.33 3.60
C GLU A 182 11.09 3.08 2.95
N ARG A 183 11.11 1.93 3.63
CA ARG A 183 10.42 0.72 3.17
C ARG A 183 8.92 0.93 2.96
N LEU A 184 8.25 1.69 3.83
CA LEU A 184 6.84 2.05 3.61
C LEU A 184 6.66 2.91 2.36
N LEU A 185 7.48 3.95 2.20
CA LEU A 185 7.34 4.91 1.10
C LEU A 185 7.60 4.24 -0.26
N GLU A 186 8.63 3.41 -0.28
CA GLU A 186 9.10 2.70 -1.46
C GLU A 186 8.11 1.60 -1.86
N MET A 187 7.67 0.77 -0.91
CA MET A 187 6.90 -0.46 -1.15
C MET A 187 5.40 -0.34 -0.87
N VAL A 188 4.86 0.88 -0.77
CA VAL A 188 3.42 1.04 -0.54
C VAL A 188 2.63 0.33 -1.64
N TRP A 189 1.58 -0.41 -1.26
CA TRP A 189 0.78 -1.25 -2.16
C TRP A 189 1.52 -2.43 -2.83
N GLU A 190 2.65 -2.89 -2.31
CA GLU A 190 3.39 -4.06 -2.82
C GLU A 190 3.39 -5.27 -1.85
N GLY A 191 2.53 -5.29 -0.83
CA GLY A 191 2.37 -6.45 0.06
C GLY A 191 3.42 -6.63 1.17
N TRP A 192 4.39 -5.72 1.30
CA TRP A 192 5.51 -5.86 2.24
C TRP A 192 5.23 -5.44 3.70
N ARG A 193 4.32 -4.48 3.90
CA ARG A 193 4.22 -3.74 5.17
C ARG A 193 4.01 -4.63 6.40
N ARG A 194 3.22 -5.71 6.29
CA ARG A 194 2.99 -6.65 7.40
C ARG A 194 4.29 -7.30 7.85
N GLN A 195 5.07 -7.83 6.91
CA GLN A 195 6.32 -8.53 7.19
C GLN A 195 7.34 -7.59 7.81
N ASP A 196 7.46 -6.37 7.30
CA ASP A 196 8.34 -5.35 7.88
C ASP A 196 7.95 -5.01 9.32
N LEU A 197 6.67 -4.76 9.59
CA LEU A 197 6.22 -4.44 10.94
C LEU A 197 6.47 -5.61 11.92
N ILE A 198 6.38 -6.86 11.48
CA ILE A 198 6.69 -8.03 12.30
C ILE A 198 8.19 -8.08 12.61
N ARG A 199 9.07 -7.98 11.60
CA ARG A 199 10.54 -8.02 11.80
C ARG A 199 11.06 -6.86 12.64
N PHE A 200 10.37 -5.72 12.63
CA PHE A 200 10.70 -4.55 13.46
C PHE A 200 10.00 -4.56 14.83
N GLY A 201 9.20 -5.57 15.15
CA GLY A 201 8.48 -5.65 16.44
C GLY A 201 7.47 -4.52 16.65
N LYS A 202 6.87 -4.00 15.55
CA LYS A 202 5.90 -2.91 15.57
C LYS A 202 4.47 -3.37 15.23
N TYR A 203 4.30 -4.56 14.64
CA TYR A 203 2.99 -5.05 14.15
C TYR A 203 1.91 -5.11 15.24
N THR A 204 2.27 -5.53 16.45
CA THR A 204 1.34 -5.72 17.57
C THR A 204 1.05 -4.42 18.33
N LYS A 205 1.68 -3.30 17.95
CA LYS A 205 1.51 -2.01 18.63
C LYS A 205 0.29 -1.26 18.10
N ALA A 206 -0.26 -0.37 18.91
CA ALA A 206 -1.30 0.55 18.46
C ALA A 206 -0.77 1.41 17.31
N TYR A 207 -1.59 1.67 16.30
CA TYR A 207 -1.32 2.65 15.26
C TYR A 207 -2.63 3.20 14.71
N ASP A 208 -2.63 4.48 14.33
CA ASP A 208 -3.83 5.20 13.91
C ASP A 208 -5.00 4.98 14.89
N GLN A 209 -6.02 4.21 14.46
CA GLN A 209 -7.25 3.91 15.19
C GLN A 209 -7.36 2.42 15.54
N ARG A 210 -6.30 1.64 15.29
CA ARG A 210 -6.23 0.24 15.70
C ARG A 210 -5.75 0.16 17.14
N THR A 211 -6.63 -0.32 18.01
CA THR A 211 -6.28 -0.78 19.35
C THR A 211 -5.78 -2.23 19.26
N PRO A 212 -4.65 -2.57 19.88
CA PRO A 212 -4.19 -3.94 19.96
C PRO A 212 -5.21 -4.85 20.62
N LEU A 213 -5.27 -6.11 20.18
CA LEU A 213 -6.10 -7.12 20.86
C LEU A 213 -5.53 -7.42 22.25
N GLU A 214 -6.38 -7.96 23.13
CA GLU A 214 -5.92 -8.47 24.41
C GLU A 214 -4.79 -9.49 24.21
N ASN A 215 -3.71 -9.35 24.96
CA ASN A 215 -2.51 -10.20 24.87
C ASN A 215 -1.75 -10.16 23.53
N GLU A 216 -2.05 -9.21 22.63
CA GLU A 216 -1.40 -9.14 21.32
C GLU A 216 0.11 -8.85 21.41
N PHE A 217 0.56 -8.22 22.49
CA PHE A 217 1.97 -8.01 22.79
C PHE A 217 2.79 -9.32 22.83
N THR A 218 2.14 -10.47 23.04
CA THR A 218 2.79 -11.80 23.00
C THR A 218 3.16 -12.24 21.59
N GLY A 219 2.69 -11.53 20.56
CA GLY A 219 3.00 -11.85 19.16
C GLY A 219 2.11 -12.91 18.53
N PHE A 220 1.05 -13.38 19.20
CA PHE A 220 0.22 -14.46 18.64
C PHE A 220 -0.42 -14.10 17.30
N THR A 221 -0.68 -12.81 17.02
CA THR A 221 -1.22 -12.34 15.73
C THR A 221 -0.20 -12.21 14.60
N THR A 222 1.08 -12.50 14.86
CA THR A 222 2.14 -12.47 13.85
C THR A 222 2.12 -13.69 12.92
N VAL A 223 1.42 -14.75 13.31
CA VAL A 223 1.08 -15.91 12.48
C VAL A 223 -0.43 -15.99 12.28
N PHE A 224 -0.89 -16.37 11.09
CA PHE A 224 -2.33 -16.55 10.86
C PHE A 224 -2.87 -17.82 11.53
N PRO A 225 -4.16 -17.87 11.93
CA PRO A 225 -4.75 -19.11 12.41
C PRO A 225 -4.75 -20.17 11.31
N ILE A 226 -4.56 -21.43 11.69
CA ILE A 226 -4.82 -22.55 10.80
C ILE A 226 -6.34 -22.64 10.61
N PRO A 227 -6.85 -22.66 9.36
CA PRO A 227 -8.29 -22.74 9.12
C PRO A 227 -8.90 -23.99 9.78
N GLN A 228 -10.07 -23.83 10.42
CA GLN A 228 -10.71 -24.91 11.18
C GLN A 228 -10.92 -26.18 10.35
N ARG A 229 -11.33 -26.02 9.08
CA ARG A 229 -11.48 -27.13 8.13
C ARG A 229 -10.20 -27.97 7.97
N CYS A 230 -9.03 -27.34 8.02
CA CYS A 230 -7.75 -28.06 7.94
C CYS A 230 -7.49 -28.88 9.21
N LEU A 231 -7.79 -28.33 10.40
CA LEU A 231 -7.70 -29.04 11.69
C LEU A 231 -8.70 -30.21 11.74
N ASP A 232 -9.89 -30.02 11.16
CA ASP A 232 -10.92 -31.06 11.12
C ASP A 232 -10.50 -32.24 10.25
N LEU A 233 -9.91 -31.96 9.08
CA LEU A 233 -9.43 -32.95 8.12
C LEU A 233 -8.13 -33.64 8.55
N ASN A 234 -7.24 -32.93 9.24
CA ASN A 234 -5.94 -33.46 9.65
C ASN A 234 -5.71 -33.25 11.15
N LYS A 235 -6.03 -34.28 11.94
CA LYS A 235 -5.88 -34.28 13.40
C LYS A 235 -4.42 -34.22 13.88
N LYS A 236 -3.42 -34.30 12.99
CA LYS A 236 -2.00 -34.06 13.32
C LYS A 236 -1.66 -32.57 13.38
N LEU A 237 -2.46 -31.70 12.76
CA LEU A 237 -2.28 -30.26 12.85
C LEU A 237 -2.67 -29.77 14.25
N LYS A 238 -1.85 -28.89 14.80
CA LYS A 238 -2.12 -28.20 16.07
C LYS A 238 -2.26 -26.72 15.77
N GLN A 239 -3.28 -26.09 16.35
CA GLN A 239 -3.51 -24.66 16.18
C GLN A 239 -2.30 -23.85 16.69
N ASN A 240 -2.06 -22.71 16.07
CA ASN A 240 -1.11 -21.73 16.54
C ASN A 240 -1.51 -21.24 17.94
N THR A 241 -0.54 -21.04 18.81
CA THR A 241 -0.77 -20.67 20.21
C THR A 241 -1.71 -19.46 20.32
N ARG A 242 -2.75 -19.56 21.17
CA ARG A 242 -3.78 -18.53 21.46
C ARG A 242 -4.83 -18.26 20.35
N TYR A 243 -4.90 -19.10 19.32
CA TYR A 243 -6.04 -19.16 18.40
C TYR A 243 -7.00 -20.30 18.72
#